data_AF-A0A963FLC0-F1
#
_entry.id   AF-A0A963FLC0-F1
#
_cell.length_a   1.000
_cell.length_b   1.000
_cell.length_c   1.000
_cell.angle_alpha   90.00
_cell.angle_beta   90.00
_cell.angle_gamma   90.00
#
_symmetry.space_group_name_H-M   'P 1'
#
loop_
_entity.id
_entity.type
_entity.pdbx_description
1 polymer ?
#
loop_
_entity_poly.entity_id
_entity_poly.type
_entity_poly.pdbx_seq_one_letter_code
_entity_poly.pdbx_strand_id
1 'polypeptide(L)'
;MNESNQKPEGTVKLSPTQAKERVEAGLKKRYARERRFRRFGAAAILLGLFFVSFLFIVIIGNGYPAFQQTEVRLTIDFDPQVIDPEGTRTRDALSRADYLGLVKAALRKEFPEVRNRREKKALYGMVSSGSAFQLRAMVLKDPGLIGTSREVWVPADDDVDMYMKGHYDRSVPETDRRVKDNQIAWIDKWLAEGSIEKRFNTTFFTAGDSREPELAGIWGAAMGSLLTLMVTLALSFPIGVAAAVYLEEFAPKNKWTDLIEVNI
;
A
#
# COMPACT_ATOMS: atom_id res chain seq x y z
N MET A 1 39.57 29.32 -79.64
CA MET A 1 40.76 28.44 -79.63
C MET A 1 41.86 29.20 -78.89
N ASN A 2 42.33 28.84 -77.70
CA ASN A 2 42.41 27.53 -77.05
C ASN A 2 42.13 27.60 -75.55
N GLU A 3 41.35 26.63 -75.07
CA GLU A 3 41.36 26.15 -73.69
C GLU A 3 42.70 25.45 -73.40
N SER A 4 43.27 25.65 -72.22
CA SER A 4 44.02 24.60 -71.51
C SER A 4 44.15 24.90 -70.01
N ASN A 5 43.11 24.51 -69.27
CA ASN A 5 43.20 23.61 -68.12
C ASN A 5 44.30 23.90 -67.06
N GLN A 6 44.05 24.83 -66.15
CA GLN A 6 44.70 24.85 -64.84
C GLN A 6 44.00 23.85 -63.90
N LYS A 7 44.65 22.70 -63.68
CA LYS A 7 44.30 21.72 -62.64
C LYS A 7 44.38 22.37 -61.26
N PRO A 8 43.45 22.09 -60.33
CA PRO A 8 43.57 22.54 -58.95
C PRO A 8 44.75 21.84 -58.27
N GLU A 9 45.51 22.63 -57.51
CA GLU A 9 46.68 22.24 -56.73
C GLU A 9 46.39 21.08 -55.77
N GLY A 10 47.44 20.30 -55.52
CA GLY A 10 47.36 18.95 -55.02
C GLY A 10 46.74 18.82 -53.62
N THR A 11 45.85 17.85 -53.51
CA THR A 11 45.63 17.17 -52.23
C THR A 11 46.94 16.53 -51.81
N VAL A 12 47.61 17.13 -50.82
CA VAL A 12 48.82 16.57 -50.21
C VAL A 12 48.48 15.18 -49.67
N LYS A 13 48.85 14.14 -50.43
CA LYS A 13 48.71 12.74 -50.00
C LYS A 13 49.69 12.52 -48.86
N LEU A 14 49.18 12.46 -47.64
CA LEU A 14 49.95 12.14 -46.45
C LEU A 14 50.68 10.81 -46.66
N SER A 15 51.97 10.74 -46.31
CA SER A 15 52.69 9.47 -46.32
C SER A 15 52.03 8.48 -45.33
N PRO A 16 52.11 7.16 -45.56
CA PRO A 16 51.49 6.15 -44.69
C PRO A 16 51.89 6.31 -43.21
N THR A 17 53.13 6.74 -42.96
CA THR A 17 53.69 7.00 -41.63
C THR A 17 53.11 8.25 -40.98
N GLN A 18 52.98 9.35 -41.72
CA GLN A 18 52.36 10.60 -41.24
C GLN A 18 50.85 10.47 -41.01
N ALA A 19 50.17 9.65 -41.81
CA ALA A 19 48.77 9.30 -41.58
C ALA A 19 48.59 8.47 -40.30
N LYS A 20 49.51 7.52 -40.05
CA LYS A 20 49.50 6.68 -38.85
C LYS A 20 49.75 7.48 -37.57
N GLU A 21 50.75 8.38 -37.55
CA GLU A 21 51.03 9.24 -36.39
C GLU A 21 49.87 10.18 -36.06
N ARG A 22 49.19 10.77 -37.05
CA ARG A 22 48.01 11.61 -36.82
C ARG A 22 46.84 10.83 -36.22
N VAL A 23 46.63 9.59 -36.64
CA VAL A 23 45.61 8.71 -36.07
C VAL A 23 45.98 8.32 -34.64
N GLU A 24 47.24 7.95 -34.37
CA GLU A 24 47.74 7.62 -33.03
C GLU A 24 47.65 8.80 -32.05
N ALA A 25 47.96 10.01 -32.48
CA ALA A 25 47.80 11.24 -31.69
C ALA A 25 46.32 11.51 -31.32
N GLY A 26 45.37 11.12 -32.19
CA GLY A 26 43.92 11.23 -31.95
C GLY A 26 43.32 10.12 -31.08
N LEU A 27 43.94 8.92 -31.08
CA LEU A 27 43.41 7.74 -30.39
C LEU A 27 43.29 7.95 -28.87
N LYS A 28 44.33 8.50 -28.20
CA LYS A 28 44.27 8.79 -26.75
C LYS A 28 43.11 9.71 -26.37
N LYS A 29 42.85 10.75 -27.17
CA LYS A 29 41.76 11.73 -26.94
C LYS A 29 40.39 11.07 -27.12
N ARG A 30 40.25 10.17 -28.11
CA ARG A 30 39.01 9.42 -28.35
C ARG A 30 38.74 8.41 -27.22
N TYR A 31 39.74 7.62 -26.82
CA TYR A 31 39.59 6.67 -25.71
C TYR A 31 39.27 7.37 -24.38
N ALA A 32 39.81 8.56 -24.12
CA ALA A 32 39.47 9.34 -22.92
C ALA A 32 38.01 9.86 -22.96
N ARG A 33 37.52 10.32 -24.12
CA ARG A 33 36.11 10.72 -24.30
C ARG A 33 35.18 9.52 -24.15
N GLU A 34 35.54 8.39 -24.74
CA GLU A 34 34.78 7.15 -24.67
C GLU A 34 34.72 6.60 -23.24
N ARG A 35 35.84 6.62 -22.50
CA ARG A 35 35.86 6.22 -21.09
C ARG A 35 34.98 7.14 -20.22
N ARG A 36 34.97 8.45 -20.48
CA ARG A 36 34.06 9.39 -19.79
C ARG A 36 32.60 9.12 -20.14
N PHE A 37 32.28 8.92 -21.43
CA PHE A 37 30.93 8.59 -21.87
C PHE A 37 30.42 7.29 -21.22
N ARG A 38 31.22 6.22 -21.22
CA ARG A 38 30.86 4.96 -20.54
C ARG A 38 30.70 5.14 -19.03
N ARG A 39 31.54 5.95 -18.37
CA ARG A 39 31.40 6.26 -16.94
C ARG A 39 30.13 7.05 -16.64
N PHE A 40 29.80 8.05 -17.44
CA PHE A 40 28.55 8.80 -17.28
C PHE A 40 27.33 7.93 -17.55
N GLY A 41 27.35 7.06 -18.57
CA GLY A 41 26.30 6.09 -18.83
C GLY A 41 26.12 5.11 -17.66
N ALA A 42 27.22 4.52 -17.17
CA ALA A 42 27.18 3.63 -16.01
C ALA A 42 26.70 4.34 -14.74
N ALA A 43 27.16 5.58 -14.50
CA ALA A 43 26.71 6.39 -13.37
C ALA A 43 25.21 6.73 -13.46
N ALA A 44 24.70 7.06 -14.65
CA ALA A 44 23.28 7.33 -14.86
C ALA A 44 22.42 6.09 -14.59
N ILE A 45 22.86 4.91 -15.06
CA ILE A 45 22.18 3.63 -14.78
C ILE A 45 22.18 3.33 -13.28
N LEU A 46 23.34 3.46 -12.62
CA LEU A 46 23.46 3.24 -11.17
C LEU A 46 22.60 4.20 -10.36
N LEU A 47 22.56 5.48 -10.77
CA LEU A 47 21.72 6.49 -10.12
C LEU A 47 20.24 6.16 -10.31
N GLY A 48 19.84 5.72 -11.50
CA GLY A 48 18.47 5.26 -11.76
C GLY A 48 18.09 4.06 -10.89
N LEU A 49 18.95 3.04 -10.83
CA LEU A 49 18.76 1.88 -9.95
C LEU A 49 18.68 2.27 -8.49
N PHE A 50 19.53 3.20 -8.05
CA PHE A 50 19.50 3.72 -6.68
C PHE A 50 18.15 4.36 -6.34
N PHE A 51 17.62 5.24 -7.20
CA PHE A 51 16.31 5.86 -6.94
C PHE A 51 15.17 4.84 -6.91
N VAL A 52 15.20 3.84 -7.80
CA VAL A 52 14.20 2.77 -7.80
C VAL A 52 14.28 1.96 -6.50
N SER A 53 15.48 1.53 -6.10
CA SER A 53 15.67 0.79 -4.84
C SER A 53 15.27 1.62 -3.62
N PHE A 54 15.65 2.90 -3.59
CA PHE A 54 15.27 3.83 -2.52
C PHE A 54 13.75 3.99 -2.42
N LEU A 55 13.07 4.16 -3.55
CA LEU A 55 11.62 4.24 -3.61
C LEU A 55 10.96 2.98 -3.01
N PHE A 56 11.42 1.79 -3.41
CA PHE A 56 10.89 0.54 -2.87
C PHE A 56 11.13 0.40 -1.37
N ILE A 57 12.31 0.78 -0.87
CA ILE A 57 12.61 0.74 0.58
C ILE A 57 11.64 1.63 1.35
N VAL A 58 11.39 2.84 0.88
CA VAL A 58 10.46 3.78 1.53
C VAL A 58 9.02 3.27 1.47
N ILE A 59 8.57 2.75 0.32
CA ILE A 59 7.22 2.20 0.17
C ILE A 59 7.01 0.99 1.07
N ILE A 60 7.95 0.04 1.07
CA ILE A 60 7.84 -1.18 1.88
C ILE A 60 7.94 -0.84 3.37
N GLY A 61 8.87 0.04 3.76
CA GLY A 61 9.04 0.46 5.15
C GLY A 61 7.81 1.15 5.73
N ASN A 62 7.23 2.11 4.99
CA ASN A 62 6.04 2.82 5.42
C ASN A 62 4.76 1.97 5.29
N GLY A 63 4.75 0.98 4.39
CA GLY A 63 3.62 0.07 4.18
C GLY A 63 3.58 -1.12 5.14
N TYR A 64 4.72 -1.57 5.66
CA TYR A 64 4.82 -2.74 6.54
C TYR A 64 3.90 -2.67 7.78
N PRO A 65 3.76 -1.52 8.48
CA PRO A 65 2.84 -1.43 9.61
C PRO A 65 1.36 -1.71 9.27
N ALA A 66 0.94 -1.57 8.00
CA ALA A 66 -0.44 -1.85 7.60
C ALA A 66 -0.79 -3.36 7.66
N PHE A 67 0.20 -4.24 7.54
CA PHE A 67 0.04 -5.69 7.67
C PHE A 67 -0.13 -6.13 9.14
N GLN A 68 0.04 -5.20 10.08
CA GLN A 68 -0.19 -5.43 11.49
C GLN A 68 -1.40 -4.63 11.96
N GLN A 69 -2.20 -5.21 12.84
CA GLN A 69 -3.30 -4.55 13.53
C GLN A 69 -3.23 -4.88 15.00
N THR A 70 -3.39 -3.85 15.83
CA THR A 70 -3.48 -4.00 17.27
C THR A 70 -4.86 -4.54 17.63
N GLU A 71 -4.90 -5.66 18.33
CA GLU A 71 -6.11 -6.24 18.88
C GLU A 71 -6.03 -6.27 20.41
N VAL A 72 -7.19 -6.09 21.05
CA VAL A 72 -7.37 -6.21 22.50
C VAL A 72 -8.22 -7.46 22.76
N ARG A 73 -7.78 -8.29 23.69
CA ARG A 73 -8.55 -9.44 24.18
C ARG A 73 -9.50 -8.99 25.26
N LEU A 74 -10.79 -9.14 25.00
CA LEU A 74 -11.84 -8.84 25.97
C LEU A 74 -12.67 -10.08 26.26
N THR A 75 -13.07 -10.24 27.51
CA THR A 75 -14.06 -11.25 27.91
C THR A 75 -15.46 -10.72 27.61
N ILE A 76 -16.04 -11.17 26.51
CA ILE A 76 -17.37 -10.76 26.07
C ILE A 76 -18.41 -11.72 26.62
N ASP A 77 -19.34 -11.17 27.41
CA ASP A 77 -20.53 -11.85 27.90
C ASP A 77 -21.64 -11.69 26.83
N PHE A 78 -21.97 -12.76 26.10
CA PHE A 78 -23.02 -12.74 25.08
C PHE A 78 -24.41 -12.84 25.70
N ASP A 79 -24.85 -11.77 26.37
CA ASP A 79 -26.10 -11.74 27.12
C ASP A 79 -27.34 -11.95 26.21
N PRO A 80 -28.15 -13.01 26.44
CA PRO A 80 -29.39 -13.24 25.70
C PRO A 80 -30.35 -12.05 25.75
N GLN A 81 -30.42 -11.31 26.86
CA GLN A 81 -31.31 -10.16 27.02
C GLN A 81 -30.89 -8.95 26.17
N VAL A 82 -29.65 -8.90 25.71
CA VAL A 82 -29.15 -7.83 24.82
C VAL A 82 -29.23 -8.27 23.36
N ILE A 83 -29.01 -9.55 23.08
CA ILE A 83 -28.89 -10.08 21.72
C ILE A 83 -30.24 -10.52 21.16
N ASP A 84 -31.04 -11.24 21.94
CA ASP A 84 -32.30 -11.83 21.49
C ASP A 84 -33.25 -12.04 22.69
N PRO A 85 -33.89 -10.96 23.19
CA PRO A 85 -34.76 -11.03 24.37
C PRO A 85 -35.93 -12.00 24.21
N GLU A 86 -36.41 -12.18 22.97
CA GLU A 86 -37.53 -13.05 22.62
C GLU A 86 -37.09 -14.50 22.34
N GLY A 87 -35.79 -14.78 22.27
CA GLY A 87 -35.23 -16.11 22.04
C GLY A 87 -35.55 -16.71 20.67
N THR A 88 -35.88 -15.87 19.68
CA THR A 88 -36.32 -16.30 18.34
C THR A 88 -35.19 -16.89 17.49
N ARG A 89 -33.94 -16.49 17.76
CA ARG A 89 -32.71 -16.82 17.03
C ARG A 89 -32.79 -16.63 15.52
N THR A 90 -33.63 -15.70 15.08
CA THR A 90 -33.77 -15.38 13.65
C THR A 90 -32.62 -14.50 13.18
N ARG A 91 -32.19 -14.67 11.93
CA ARG A 91 -31.09 -13.88 11.33
C ARG A 91 -31.32 -12.37 11.42
N ASP A 92 -32.57 -11.95 11.31
CA ASP A 92 -32.97 -10.56 11.37
C ASP A 92 -32.91 -10.00 12.80
N ALA A 93 -33.47 -10.70 13.80
CA ALA A 93 -33.35 -10.31 15.21
C ALA A 93 -31.89 -10.21 15.65
N LEU A 94 -31.09 -11.26 15.37
CA LEU A 94 -29.67 -11.29 15.69
C LEU A 94 -28.88 -10.20 14.97
N SER A 95 -29.33 -9.71 13.81
CA SER A 95 -28.63 -8.67 13.08
C SER A 95 -28.75 -7.28 13.68
N ARG A 96 -29.81 -7.02 14.46
CA ARG A 96 -30.15 -5.69 14.98
C ARG A 96 -29.76 -5.47 16.45
N ALA A 97 -29.22 -6.49 17.10
CA ALA A 97 -28.79 -6.44 18.49
C ALA A 97 -27.71 -5.39 18.77
N ASP A 98 -27.65 -4.90 20.02
CA ASP A 98 -26.64 -3.93 20.47
C ASP A 98 -25.31 -4.62 20.85
N TYR A 99 -24.57 -5.09 19.85
CA TYR A 99 -23.24 -5.68 20.04
C TYR A 99 -22.23 -4.70 20.62
N LEU A 100 -22.37 -3.40 20.32
CA LEU A 100 -21.50 -2.38 20.88
C LEU A 100 -21.74 -2.23 22.39
N GLY A 101 -22.98 -2.42 22.84
CA GLY A 101 -23.34 -2.53 24.25
C GLY A 101 -22.58 -3.62 25.00
N LEU A 102 -22.37 -4.78 24.36
CA LEU A 102 -21.59 -5.90 24.92
C LEU A 102 -20.12 -5.53 25.12
N VAL A 103 -19.49 -4.92 24.10
CA VAL A 103 -18.10 -4.44 24.19
C VAL A 103 -17.95 -3.41 25.31
N LYS A 104 -18.87 -2.44 25.37
CA LYS A 104 -18.88 -1.42 26.43
C LYS A 104 -19.12 -2.03 27.82
N ALA A 105 -19.86 -3.12 27.92
CA ALA A 105 -20.08 -3.83 29.17
C ALA A 105 -18.81 -4.55 29.62
N ALA A 106 -18.11 -5.23 28.70
CA ALA A 106 -16.82 -5.86 28.97
C ALA A 106 -15.77 -4.85 29.46
N LEU A 107 -15.62 -3.72 28.76
CA LEU A 107 -14.70 -2.65 29.16
C LEU A 107 -15.02 -2.09 30.56
N ARG A 108 -16.29 -1.92 30.90
CA ARG A 108 -16.72 -1.48 32.24
C ARG A 108 -16.40 -2.48 33.34
N LYS A 109 -16.50 -3.78 33.03
CA LYS A 109 -16.21 -4.88 33.95
C LYS A 109 -14.71 -4.95 34.24
N GLU A 110 -13.89 -4.68 33.24
CA GLU A 110 -12.43 -4.73 33.32
C GLU A 110 -11.81 -3.48 33.96
N PHE A 111 -12.44 -2.31 33.78
CA PHE A 111 -12.01 -1.03 34.37
C PHE A 111 -13.10 -0.43 35.29
N PRO A 112 -13.45 -1.09 36.42
CA PRO A 112 -14.50 -0.63 37.34
C PRO A 112 -14.18 0.72 38.03
N GLU A 113 -12.91 1.12 38.04
CA GLU A 113 -12.43 2.41 38.53
C GLU A 113 -12.89 3.59 37.67
N VAL A 114 -13.18 3.37 36.38
CA VAL A 114 -13.58 4.42 35.43
C VAL A 114 -15.05 4.78 35.62
N ARG A 115 -15.32 5.79 36.47
CA ARG A 115 -16.69 6.21 36.82
C ARG A 115 -17.17 7.42 36.02
N ASN A 116 -16.27 8.35 35.70
CA ASN A 116 -16.58 9.60 35.03
C ASN A 116 -17.10 9.39 33.60
N ARG A 117 -18.16 10.11 33.19
CA ARG A 117 -18.72 10.04 31.83
C ARG A 117 -17.69 10.34 30.73
N ARG A 118 -16.80 11.32 30.95
CA ARG A 118 -15.76 11.71 29.97
C ARG A 118 -14.73 10.61 29.81
N GLU A 119 -14.30 10.00 30.90
CA GLU A 119 -13.36 8.88 30.89
C GLU A 119 -13.99 7.62 30.30
N LYS A 120 -15.26 7.32 30.63
CA LYS A 120 -15.99 6.21 29.99
C LYS A 120 -16.04 6.36 28.48
N LYS A 121 -16.28 7.58 27.98
CA LYS A 121 -16.26 7.86 26.54
C LYS A 121 -14.87 7.58 25.95
N ALA A 122 -13.80 7.99 26.63
CA ALA A 122 -12.43 7.71 26.19
C ALA A 122 -12.11 6.21 26.23
N LEU A 123 -12.54 5.49 27.28
CA LEU A 123 -12.34 4.05 27.41
C LEU A 123 -13.06 3.28 26.30
N TYR A 124 -14.30 3.64 25.99
CA TYR A 124 -15.04 3.01 24.90
C TYR A 124 -14.43 3.30 23.53
N GLY A 125 -13.71 4.41 23.38
CA GLY A 125 -12.94 4.75 22.19
C GLY A 125 -11.54 4.11 22.15
N MET A 126 -11.20 3.19 23.05
CA MET A 126 -9.94 2.43 22.96
C MET A 126 -10.05 1.23 22.01
N VAL A 127 -11.29 0.84 21.71
CA VAL A 127 -11.63 -0.34 20.93
C VAL A 127 -12.42 0.13 19.73
N SER A 128 -12.10 -0.41 18.56
CA SER A 128 -12.72 -0.01 17.31
C SER A 128 -14.22 -0.30 17.33
N SER A 129 -14.98 0.58 16.68
CA SER A 129 -16.41 0.34 16.38
C SER A 129 -16.63 -0.93 15.54
N GLY A 130 -15.58 -1.36 14.80
CA GLY A 130 -15.49 -2.62 14.06
C GLY A 130 -15.82 -3.87 14.88
N SER A 131 -15.52 -3.83 16.18
CA SER A 131 -15.72 -4.92 17.12
C SER A 131 -17.19 -5.36 17.19
N ALA A 132 -18.13 -4.43 17.07
CA ALA A 132 -19.56 -4.74 17.05
C ALA A 132 -19.93 -5.58 15.82
N PHE A 133 -19.37 -5.26 14.64
CA PHE A 133 -19.59 -6.02 13.41
C PHE A 133 -18.95 -7.41 13.49
N GLN A 134 -17.77 -7.51 14.09
CA GLN A 134 -17.08 -8.78 14.31
C GLN A 134 -17.90 -9.70 15.23
N LEU A 135 -18.38 -9.19 16.37
CA LEU A 135 -19.24 -9.93 17.31
C LEU A 135 -20.56 -10.35 16.66
N ARG A 136 -21.18 -9.46 15.89
CA ARG A 136 -22.37 -9.78 15.10
C ARG A 136 -22.12 -10.93 14.13
N ALA A 137 -21.02 -10.87 13.38
CA ALA A 137 -20.66 -11.93 12.43
C ALA A 137 -20.42 -13.28 13.13
N MET A 138 -19.81 -13.27 14.32
CA MET A 138 -19.64 -14.47 15.14
C MET A 138 -20.98 -15.08 15.56
N VAL A 139 -21.89 -14.27 16.11
CA VAL A 139 -23.22 -14.76 16.55
C VAL A 139 -24.09 -15.21 15.39
N LEU A 140 -24.02 -14.53 14.24
CA LEU A 140 -24.74 -14.95 13.03
C LEU A 140 -24.22 -16.28 12.46
N LYS A 141 -22.92 -16.55 12.62
CA LYS A 141 -22.30 -17.82 12.19
C LYS A 141 -22.58 -18.95 13.18
N ASP A 142 -22.55 -18.64 14.47
CA ASP A 142 -22.81 -19.59 15.56
C ASP A 142 -23.73 -18.95 16.63
N PRO A 143 -25.05 -19.12 16.52
CA PRO A 143 -26.01 -18.66 17.52
C PRO A 143 -25.87 -19.36 18.88
N GLY A 144 -25.09 -20.46 18.97
CA GLY A 144 -24.80 -21.16 20.21
C GLY A 144 -23.94 -20.35 21.19
N LEU A 145 -23.34 -19.24 20.74
CA LEU A 145 -22.58 -18.32 21.59
C LEU A 145 -23.45 -17.55 22.58
N ILE A 146 -24.74 -17.37 22.26
CA ILE A 146 -25.68 -16.61 23.09
C ILE A 146 -25.85 -17.32 24.45
N GLY A 147 -25.64 -16.57 25.54
CA GLY A 147 -25.63 -17.09 26.90
C GLY A 147 -24.27 -17.55 27.41
N THR A 148 -23.19 -17.39 26.62
CA THR A 148 -21.82 -17.77 27.02
C THR A 148 -20.91 -16.56 27.19
N SER A 149 -19.85 -16.72 27.98
CA SER A 149 -18.74 -15.76 28.09
C SER A 149 -17.54 -16.30 27.33
N ARG A 150 -16.97 -15.51 26.41
CA ARG A 150 -15.79 -15.92 25.63
C ARG A 150 -14.75 -14.81 25.60
N GLU A 151 -13.49 -15.21 25.64
CA GLU A 151 -12.39 -14.32 25.30
C GLU A 151 -12.37 -14.11 23.78
N VAL A 152 -12.50 -12.85 23.37
CA VAL A 152 -12.53 -12.45 21.97
C VAL A 152 -11.48 -11.37 21.76
N TRP A 153 -10.70 -11.55 20.70
CA TRP A 153 -9.80 -10.51 20.23
C TRP A 153 -10.55 -9.57 19.30
N VAL A 154 -10.54 -8.30 19.66
CA VAL A 154 -11.25 -7.25 18.95
C VAL A 154 -10.28 -6.16 18.52
N PRO A 155 -10.49 -5.52 17.35
CA PRO A 155 -9.60 -4.47 16.88
C PRO A 155 -9.57 -3.28 17.84
N ALA A 156 -8.37 -2.77 18.13
CA ALA A 156 -8.19 -1.52 18.83
C ALA A 156 -8.54 -0.33 17.92
N ASP A 157 -8.83 0.81 18.53
CA ASP A 157 -9.04 2.08 17.83
C ASP A 157 -7.78 2.58 17.11
N ASP A 158 -7.92 3.43 16.09
CA ASP A 158 -6.80 3.90 15.25
C ASP A 158 -5.69 4.56 16.07
N ASP A 159 -6.04 5.38 17.05
CA ASP A 159 -5.06 6.06 17.89
C ASP A 159 -4.29 5.07 18.79
N VAL A 160 -4.96 4.02 19.29
CA VAL A 160 -4.33 2.95 20.06
C VAL A 160 -3.43 2.10 19.17
N ASP A 161 -3.85 1.81 17.95
CA ASP A 161 -3.06 1.06 16.99
C ASP A 161 -1.79 1.81 16.57
N MET A 162 -1.90 3.12 16.29
CA MET A 162 -0.75 3.98 15.98
C MET A 162 0.22 4.08 17.15
N TYR A 163 -0.30 4.14 18.38
CA TYR A 163 0.52 4.10 19.58
C TYR A 163 1.33 2.80 19.69
N MET A 164 0.67 1.65 19.52
CA MET A 164 1.30 0.32 19.59
C MET A 164 2.29 0.05 18.44
N LYS A 165 2.15 0.78 17.33
CA LYS A 165 3.09 0.80 16.20
C LYS A 165 4.26 1.78 16.40
N GLY A 166 4.25 2.58 17.45
CA GLY A 166 5.34 3.49 17.81
C GLY A 166 5.29 4.85 17.12
N HIS A 167 4.12 5.27 16.61
CA HIS A 167 3.95 6.57 15.95
C HIS A 167 3.70 7.72 16.94
N TYR A 168 3.43 7.42 18.21
CA TYR A 168 3.28 8.41 19.28
C TYR A 168 4.35 8.21 20.34
N ASP A 169 5.13 9.26 20.60
CA ASP A 169 6.16 9.25 21.64
C ASP A 169 5.55 9.59 23.01
N ARG A 170 5.88 8.78 24.02
CA ARG A 170 5.47 8.99 25.41
C ARG A 170 6.12 10.21 26.06
N SER A 171 7.29 10.62 25.57
CA SER A 171 8.08 11.73 26.14
C SER A 171 7.48 13.10 25.84
N VAL A 172 6.56 13.16 24.87
CA VAL A 172 5.91 14.38 24.40
C VAL A 172 4.73 14.75 25.32
N PRO A 173 4.50 16.05 25.62
CA PRO A 173 3.36 16.49 26.42
C PRO A 173 2.02 15.96 25.92
N GLU A 174 1.08 15.72 26.83
CA GLU A 174 -0.26 15.19 26.51
C GLU A 174 -1.01 16.01 25.44
N THR A 175 -0.78 17.33 25.39
CA THR A 175 -1.42 18.23 24.42
C THR A 175 -1.01 17.99 22.98
N ASP A 176 0.17 17.40 22.76
CA ASP A 176 0.79 17.28 21.44
C ASP A 176 0.64 15.86 20.86
N ARG A 177 -0.10 14.98 21.56
CA ARG A 177 -0.41 13.61 21.12
C ARG A 177 -1.91 13.34 21.14
N ARG A 178 -2.35 12.39 20.31
CA ARG A 178 -3.77 12.00 20.20
C ARG A 178 -4.21 11.10 21.36
N VAL A 179 -3.33 10.19 21.78
CA VAL A 179 -3.56 9.30 22.94
C VAL A 179 -3.18 10.01 24.23
N LYS A 180 -4.09 10.03 25.20
CA LYS A 180 -3.95 10.72 26.50
C LYS A 180 -3.29 9.88 27.58
N ASP A 181 -2.90 10.49 28.70
CA ASP A 181 -2.25 9.80 29.82
C ASP A 181 -3.10 8.68 30.42
N ASN A 182 -4.39 8.93 30.59
CA ASN A 182 -5.31 7.91 31.09
C ASN A 182 -5.43 6.71 30.11
N GLN A 183 -5.41 6.99 28.80
CA GLN A 183 -5.44 5.94 27.78
C GLN A 183 -4.15 5.13 27.77
N ILE A 184 -2.99 5.77 27.93
CA ILE A 184 -1.71 5.07 28.09
C ILE A 184 -1.74 4.16 29.31
N ALA A 185 -2.28 4.62 30.44
CA ALA A 185 -2.38 3.78 31.64
C ALA A 185 -3.23 2.51 31.40
N TRP A 186 -4.31 2.62 30.64
CA TRP A 186 -5.12 1.45 30.26
C TRP A 186 -4.38 0.51 29.29
N ILE A 187 -3.65 1.07 28.32
CA ILE A 187 -2.80 0.29 27.41
C ILE A 187 -1.70 -0.45 28.18
N ASP A 188 -1.04 0.23 29.14
CA ASP A 188 0.02 -0.35 29.96
C ASP A 188 -0.50 -1.49 30.83
N LYS A 189 -1.72 -1.38 31.35
CA LYS A 189 -2.40 -2.49 32.05
C LYS A 189 -2.60 -3.69 31.10
N TRP A 190 -3.18 -3.47 29.92
CA TRP A 190 -3.36 -4.54 28.94
C TRP A 190 -2.05 -5.17 28.47
N LEU A 191 -0.99 -4.37 28.33
CA LEU A 191 0.35 -4.85 28.00
C LEU A 191 0.90 -5.75 29.11
N ALA A 192 0.76 -5.34 30.37
CA ALA A 192 1.20 -6.12 31.52
C ALA A 192 0.45 -7.46 31.64
N GLU A 193 -0.82 -7.48 31.25
CA GLU A 193 -1.69 -8.67 31.27
C GLU A 193 -1.56 -9.55 30.01
N GLY A 194 -0.87 -9.08 28.97
CA GLY A 194 -0.80 -9.75 27.67
C GLY A 194 -2.14 -9.79 26.94
N SER A 195 -3.02 -8.83 27.22
CA SER A 195 -4.36 -8.71 26.62
C SER A 195 -4.41 -7.70 25.47
N ILE A 196 -3.28 -7.12 25.05
CA ILE A 196 -3.15 -6.31 23.83
C ILE A 196 -1.91 -6.73 23.05
N GLU A 197 -2.07 -6.99 21.76
CA GLU A 197 -0.94 -7.37 20.89
C GLU A 197 -1.15 -6.97 19.43
N LYS A 198 -0.06 -6.87 18.68
CA LYS A 198 -0.09 -6.66 17.22
C LYS A 198 -0.21 -8.00 16.52
N ARG A 199 -1.23 -8.15 15.70
CA ARG A 199 -1.55 -9.35 14.92
C ARG A 199 -1.51 -9.09 13.43
N PHE A 200 -1.44 -10.15 12.65
CA PHE A 200 -1.48 -10.03 11.20
C PHE A 200 -2.87 -9.59 10.73
N ASN A 201 -2.92 -8.45 10.05
CA ASN A 201 -4.16 -7.82 9.60
C ASN A 201 -4.66 -8.49 8.30
N THR A 202 -5.52 -9.49 8.42
CA THR A 202 -6.18 -10.11 7.26
C THR A 202 -7.24 -9.20 6.65
N THR A 203 -7.91 -8.39 7.48
CA THR A 203 -8.92 -7.41 7.08
C THR A 203 -8.37 -6.45 6.03
N PHE A 204 -7.11 -6.06 6.11
CA PHE A 204 -6.42 -5.22 5.12
C PHE A 204 -6.60 -5.72 3.67
N PHE A 205 -6.60 -7.04 3.45
CA PHE A 205 -6.73 -7.63 2.11
C PHE A 205 -8.16 -7.91 1.70
N THR A 206 -9.07 -8.11 2.65
CA THR A 206 -10.45 -8.52 2.37
C THR A 206 -11.45 -7.37 2.45
N ALA A 207 -11.11 -6.28 3.14
CA ALA A 207 -11.96 -5.12 3.30
C ALA A 207 -11.74 -4.08 2.19
N GLY A 208 -12.79 -3.28 1.94
CA GLY A 208 -12.74 -2.10 1.09
C GLY A 208 -12.35 -0.84 1.87
N ASP A 209 -12.70 0.32 1.32
CA ASP A 209 -12.53 1.60 1.99
C ASP A 209 -13.44 1.72 3.22
N SER A 210 -12.93 2.41 4.25
CA SER A 210 -13.62 2.67 5.50
C SER A 210 -13.35 4.09 5.97
N ARG A 211 -14.27 4.64 6.76
CA ARG A 211 -14.07 5.92 7.46
C ARG A 211 -13.15 5.78 8.68
N GLU A 212 -13.08 4.59 9.24
CA GLU A 212 -12.19 4.22 10.34
C GLU A 212 -10.91 3.58 9.75
N PRO A 213 -9.72 4.19 9.93
CA PRO A 213 -8.48 3.75 9.30
C PRO A 213 -8.11 2.29 9.62
N GLU A 214 -8.42 1.81 10.82
CA GLU A 214 -8.10 0.45 11.27
C GLU A 214 -8.96 -0.64 10.59
N LEU A 215 -10.08 -0.26 9.97
CA LEU A 215 -10.96 -1.17 9.22
C LEU A 215 -10.78 -1.04 7.70
N ALA A 216 -10.00 -0.06 7.24
CA ALA A 216 -9.78 0.16 5.83
C ALA A 216 -8.87 -0.93 5.24
N GLY A 217 -9.20 -1.38 4.02
CA GLY A 217 -8.43 -2.35 3.27
C GLY A 217 -8.24 -1.94 1.81
N ILE A 218 -7.40 -2.71 1.11
CA ILE A 218 -7.00 -2.43 -0.28
C ILE A 218 -7.86 -3.18 -1.31
N TRP A 219 -8.79 -4.03 -0.90
CA TRP A 219 -9.50 -4.93 -1.81
C TRP A 219 -10.24 -4.17 -2.91
N GLY A 220 -10.93 -3.08 -2.54
CA GLY A 220 -11.64 -2.23 -3.49
C GLY A 220 -10.70 -1.61 -4.53
N ALA A 221 -9.58 -1.04 -4.10
CA ALA A 221 -8.58 -0.45 -4.97
C ALA A 221 -7.88 -1.49 -5.88
N ALA A 222 -7.61 -2.69 -5.33
CA ALA A 222 -7.01 -3.79 -6.07
C ALA A 222 -7.94 -4.30 -7.17
N MET A 223 -9.22 -4.54 -6.85
CA MET A 223 -10.23 -4.95 -7.83
C MET A 223 -10.49 -3.87 -8.87
N GLY A 224 -10.56 -2.60 -8.49
CA GLY A 224 -10.68 -1.47 -9.42
C GLY A 224 -9.51 -1.43 -10.41
N SER A 225 -8.28 -1.52 -9.91
CA SER A 225 -7.07 -1.54 -10.74
C SER A 225 -7.04 -2.74 -11.69
N LEU A 226 -7.41 -3.92 -11.20
CA LEU A 226 -7.50 -5.14 -12.01
C LEU A 226 -8.54 -5.00 -13.13
N LEU A 227 -9.73 -4.49 -12.82
CA LEU A 227 -10.78 -4.26 -13.81
C LEU A 227 -10.34 -3.24 -14.87
N THR A 228 -9.69 -2.14 -14.46
CA THR A 228 -9.15 -1.17 -15.41
C THR A 228 -8.15 -1.81 -16.37
N LEU A 229 -7.18 -2.58 -15.85
CA LEU A 229 -6.21 -3.28 -16.69
C LEU A 229 -6.87 -4.29 -17.63
N MET A 230 -7.84 -5.06 -17.16
CA MET A 230 -8.56 -6.02 -17.99
C MET A 230 -9.35 -5.34 -19.11
N VAL A 231 -10.08 -4.26 -18.80
CA VAL A 231 -10.84 -3.52 -19.82
C VAL A 231 -9.90 -2.86 -20.83
N THR A 232 -8.82 -2.24 -20.36
CA THR A 232 -7.81 -1.66 -21.25
C THR A 232 -7.21 -2.71 -22.17
N LEU A 233 -6.80 -3.87 -21.64
CA LEU A 233 -6.24 -4.96 -22.42
C LEU A 233 -7.26 -5.52 -23.43
N ALA A 234 -8.50 -5.74 -23.00
CA ALA A 234 -9.56 -6.28 -23.83
C ALA A 234 -9.93 -5.37 -25.01
N LEU A 235 -9.74 -4.06 -24.88
CA LEU A 235 -9.97 -3.10 -25.96
C LEU A 235 -8.71 -2.83 -26.78
N SER A 236 -7.57 -2.62 -26.12
CA SER A 236 -6.32 -2.25 -26.78
C SER A 236 -5.77 -3.40 -27.62
N PHE A 237 -5.90 -4.64 -27.16
CA PHE A 237 -5.35 -5.79 -27.86
C PHE A 237 -6.06 -6.04 -29.21
N PRO A 238 -7.40 -6.18 -29.30
CA PRO A 238 -8.06 -6.38 -30.59
C PRO A 238 -7.89 -5.19 -31.55
N ILE A 239 -7.92 -3.96 -31.03
CA ILE A 239 -7.70 -2.75 -31.85
C ILE A 239 -6.27 -2.74 -32.39
N GLY A 240 -5.27 -3.07 -31.56
CA GLY A 240 -3.86 -3.16 -31.97
C GLY A 240 -3.64 -4.22 -33.04
N VAL A 241 -4.20 -5.43 -32.86
CA VAL A 241 -4.11 -6.50 -33.86
C VAL A 241 -4.83 -6.11 -35.16
N ALA A 242 -6.03 -5.54 -35.09
CA ALA A 242 -6.76 -5.10 -36.28
C ALA A 242 -6.02 -4.00 -37.05
N ALA A 243 -5.38 -3.07 -36.34
CA ALA A 243 -4.55 -2.03 -36.94
C ALA A 243 -3.31 -2.63 -37.64
N ALA A 244 -2.64 -3.60 -37.02
CA ALA A 244 -1.49 -4.29 -37.61
C ALA A 244 -1.88 -5.03 -38.90
N VAL A 245 -2.95 -5.85 -38.85
CA VAL A 245 -3.46 -6.58 -40.02
C VAL A 245 -3.90 -5.63 -41.14
N TYR A 246 -4.56 -4.52 -40.79
CA TYR A 246 -4.95 -3.52 -41.79
C TYR A 246 -3.75 -2.86 -42.47
N LEU A 247 -2.70 -2.53 -41.71
CA LEU A 247 -1.47 -1.94 -42.26
C LEU A 247 -0.73 -2.92 -43.18
N GLU A 248 -0.71 -4.20 -42.82
CA GLU A 248 -0.07 -5.26 -43.62
C GLU A 248 -0.83 -5.55 -44.92
N GLU A 249 -2.17 -5.66 -44.85
CA GLU A 249 -2.97 -6.15 -45.98
C GLU A 249 -3.53 -5.04 -46.88
N PHE A 250 -3.81 -3.85 -46.34
CA PHE A 250 -4.57 -2.81 -47.06
C PHE A 250 -3.88 -1.44 -47.16
N ALA A 251 -2.87 -1.13 -46.35
CA ALA A 251 -2.32 0.22 -46.33
C ALA A 251 -1.35 0.50 -47.49
N PRO A 252 -1.45 1.68 -48.14
CA PRO A 252 -0.51 2.08 -49.19
C PRO A 252 0.89 2.31 -48.62
N LYS A 253 1.92 1.79 -49.32
CA LYS A 253 3.32 1.95 -48.92
C LYS A 253 3.78 3.39 -49.05
N ASN A 254 4.06 4.03 -47.92
CA ASN A 254 4.64 5.36 -47.83
C ASN A 254 5.51 5.46 -46.56
N LYS A 255 6.32 6.52 -46.45
CA LYS A 255 7.24 6.71 -45.31
C LYS A 255 6.53 6.78 -43.94
N TRP A 256 5.24 7.12 -43.92
CA TRP A 256 4.44 7.16 -42.70
C TRP A 256 3.98 5.75 -42.30
N THR A 257 3.53 4.93 -43.25
CA THR A 257 3.19 3.52 -43.04
C THR A 257 4.40 2.73 -42.56
N ASP A 258 5.57 2.89 -43.21
CA ASP A 258 6.83 2.22 -42.81
C ASP A 258 7.26 2.58 -41.39
N LEU A 259 7.08 3.84 -40.98
CA LEU A 259 7.44 4.29 -39.62
C LEU A 259 6.53 3.66 -38.57
N ILE A 260 5.25 3.47 -38.89
CA ILE A 260 4.28 2.83 -38.00
C ILE A 260 4.53 1.32 -37.94
N GLU A 261 4.80 0.66 -39.07
CA GLU A 261 5.11 -0.77 -39.16
C GLU A 261 6.33 -1.17 -38.33
N VAL A 262 7.34 -0.31 -38.22
CA VAL A 262 8.56 -0.57 -37.42
C VAL A 262 8.32 -0.41 -35.90
N ASN A 263 7.26 0.28 -35.47
CA ASN A 263 6.98 0.55 -34.06
C ASN A 263 5.79 -0.24 -33.48
N ILE A 264 5.01 -0.93 -34.31
CA ILE A 264 3.96 -1.88 -33.90
C ILE A 264 4.58 -3.26 -33.70
#